data_AF-A0A5N3SBJ9-F1
#
_entry.id   AF-A0A5N3SBJ9-F1
#
_cell.length_a   1.000
_cell.length_b   1.000
_cell.length_c   1.000
_cell.angle_alpha   90.00
_cell.angle_beta   90.00
_cell.angle_gamma   90.00
#
_symmetry.space_group_name_H-M   'P 1'
#
loop_
_entity.id
_entity.type
_entity.pdbx_description
1 polymer ?
#
loop_
_entity_poly.entity_id
_entity_poly.type
_entity_poly.pdbx_seq_one_letter_code
_entity_poly.pdbx_strand_id
1 'polypeptide(L)'
;MEQSQMEQSLFSKVGRVTDLIEESLIAFFLGAMTLLTFANVVFRYAFNDNILWALELTVFMFAWMVLVGASYGVKKHFHIGVDVVINLAPEKLRKVYALVAVTCCLAFSILLLIGSWNYWYPFATDRAWYETDDIPMPEMLQFLADWLNEGERYEKLPRFIPYMALPIGMALLTFRFAQIAYQVATGKIDRMIAGHEAEEDLDALKAQVEAGSDEDATAILDSQNSVKAEDSKPSNQQSKSKDD
;
A
#
# COMPACT_ATOMS: atom_id res chain seq x y z
N MET A 1 -29.71 14.93 -15.71
CA MET A 1 -28.48 15.63 -15.25
C MET A 1 -28.22 15.44 -13.77
N GLU A 2 -29.23 15.45 -12.89
CA GLU A 2 -29.05 15.25 -11.44
C GLU A 2 -28.63 13.82 -11.06
N GLN A 3 -29.24 12.80 -11.67
CA GLN A 3 -28.85 11.39 -11.45
C GLN A 3 -27.42 11.08 -11.88
N SER A 4 -26.95 11.63 -13.00
CA SER A 4 -25.57 11.40 -13.47
C SER A 4 -24.51 12.14 -12.65
N GLN A 5 -24.87 13.23 -11.96
CA GLN A 5 -23.99 13.95 -11.03
C GLN A 5 -23.90 13.21 -9.69
N MET A 6 -25.02 12.66 -9.21
CA MET A 6 -25.08 11.86 -7.98
C MET A 6 -24.27 10.57 -8.11
N GLU A 7 -24.38 9.84 -9.22
CA GLU A 7 -23.58 8.63 -9.46
C GLU A 7 -22.07 8.93 -9.47
N GLN A 8 -21.63 10.02 -10.11
CA GLN A 8 -20.20 10.38 -10.15
C GLN A 8 -19.62 10.76 -8.77
N SER A 9 -20.43 11.37 -7.90
CA SER A 9 -20.07 11.65 -6.51
C SER A 9 -19.89 10.36 -5.69
N LEU A 10 -20.70 9.34 -5.93
CA LEU A 10 -20.60 8.07 -5.20
C LEU A 10 -19.37 7.27 -5.63
N PHE A 11 -19.10 7.15 -6.93
CA PHE A 11 -17.91 6.42 -7.42
C PHE A 11 -16.60 7.04 -6.96
N SER A 12 -16.51 8.38 -6.93
CA SER A 12 -15.31 9.08 -6.45
C SER A 12 -15.12 8.93 -4.94
N LYS A 13 -16.19 8.97 -4.16
CA LYS A 13 -16.16 8.71 -2.71
C LYS A 13 -15.78 7.27 -2.41
N VAL A 14 -16.38 6.30 -3.08
CA VAL A 14 -16.09 4.86 -2.90
C VAL A 14 -14.63 4.56 -3.27
N GLY A 15 -14.14 5.13 -4.36
CA GLY A 15 -12.72 5.02 -4.74
C GLY A 15 -11.80 5.49 -3.62
N ARG A 16 -11.99 6.74 -3.14
CA ARG A 16 -11.16 7.34 -2.09
C ARG A 16 -11.20 6.58 -0.77
N VAL A 17 -12.39 6.11 -0.35
CA VAL A 17 -12.53 5.32 0.87
C VAL A 17 -11.78 4.00 0.75
N THR A 18 -11.90 3.32 -0.40
CA THR A 18 -11.20 2.04 -0.63
C THR A 18 -9.68 2.25 -0.60
N ASP A 19 -9.17 3.34 -1.18
CA ASP A 19 -7.73 3.61 -1.16
C ASP A 19 -7.21 3.87 0.25
N LEU A 20 -7.91 4.71 1.02
CA LEU A 20 -7.52 5.02 2.40
C LEU A 20 -7.50 3.74 3.25
N ILE A 21 -8.47 2.85 3.04
CA ILE A 21 -8.51 1.55 3.71
C ILE A 21 -7.33 0.68 3.27
N GLU A 22 -7.08 0.54 1.97
CA GLU A 22 -5.96 -0.28 1.44
C GLU A 22 -4.60 0.23 1.93
N GLU A 23 -4.35 1.54 1.86
CA GLU A 23 -3.13 2.19 2.32
C GLU A 23 -2.94 2.04 3.84
N SER A 24 -4.01 2.26 4.61
CA SER A 24 -3.99 2.08 6.07
C SER A 24 -3.74 0.62 6.45
N LEU A 25 -4.32 -0.34 5.72
CA LEU A 25 -4.10 -1.77 5.96
C LEU A 25 -2.67 -2.17 5.64
N ILE A 26 -2.09 -1.70 4.54
CA ILE A 26 -0.69 -1.98 4.17
C ILE A 26 0.24 -1.41 5.24
N ALA A 27 0.06 -0.14 5.63
CA ALA A 27 0.85 0.50 6.69
C ALA A 27 0.70 -0.24 8.03
N PHE A 28 -0.51 -0.66 8.38
CA PHE A 28 -0.79 -1.43 9.57
C PHE A 28 -0.04 -2.77 9.58
N PHE A 29 -0.17 -3.59 8.51
CA PHE A 29 0.50 -4.89 8.45
C PHE A 29 2.02 -4.75 8.46
N LEU A 30 2.58 -3.80 7.71
CA LEU A 30 4.02 -3.54 7.69
C LEU A 30 4.55 -3.11 9.05
N GLY A 31 3.88 -2.15 9.70
CA GLY A 31 4.25 -1.68 11.03
C GLY A 31 4.13 -2.76 12.09
N ALA A 32 3.02 -3.51 12.08
CA ALA A 32 2.80 -4.59 13.04
C ALA A 32 3.77 -5.76 12.85
N MET A 33 4.14 -6.12 11.62
CA MET A 33 5.20 -7.12 11.36
C MET A 33 6.55 -6.65 11.89
N THR A 34 6.89 -5.37 11.67
CA THR A 34 8.14 -4.77 12.16
C THR A 34 8.19 -4.79 13.68
N LEU A 35 7.11 -4.40 14.35
CA LEU A 35 7.01 -4.43 15.81
C LEU A 35 7.06 -5.86 16.36
N LEU A 36 6.40 -6.81 15.72
CA LEU A 36 6.38 -8.21 16.14
C LEU A 36 7.76 -8.86 16.01
N THR A 37 8.45 -8.64 14.89
CA THR A 37 9.82 -9.14 14.68
C THR A 37 10.81 -8.48 15.64
N PHE A 38 10.68 -7.18 15.88
CA PHE A 38 11.46 -6.47 16.89
C PHE A 38 11.21 -7.02 18.30
N ALA A 39 9.95 -7.23 18.68
CA ALA A 39 9.60 -7.84 19.96
C ALA A 39 10.22 -9.25 20.09
N ASN A 40 10.17 -10.06 19.05
CA ASN A 40 10.81 -11.38 19.04
C ASN A 40 12.33 -11.30 19.27
N VAL A 41 13.00 -10.28 18.70
CA VAL A 41 14.43 -10.00 18.94
C VAL A 41 14.67 -9.62 20.41
N VAL A 42 13.84 -8.75 20.99
CA VAL A 42 13.95 -8.35 22.40
C VAL A 42 13.78 -9.56 23.33
N PHE A 43 12.76 -10.39 23.11
CA PHE A 43 12.56 -11.62 23.88
C PHE A 43 13.79 -12.52 23.83
N ARG A 44 14.34 -12.69 22.62
CA ARG A 44 15.49 -13.57 22.40
C ARG A 44 16.74 -13.13 23.15
N TYR A 45 17.04 -11.84 23.17
CA TYR A 45 18.30 -11.35 23.75
C TYR A 45 18.16 -10.85 25.20
N ALA A 46 17.00 -10.34 25.60
CA ALA A 46 16.80 -9.83 26.96
C ALA A 46 16.24 -10.88 27.92
N PHE A 47 15.39 -11.78 27.44
CA PHE A 47 14.70 -12.79 28.27
C PHE A 47 15.18 -14.21 28.01
N ASN A 48 16.09 -14.40 27.04
CA ASN A 48 16.61 -15.70 26.62
C ASN A 48 15.49 -16.69 26.22
N ASP A 49 14.38 -16.15 25.70
CA ASP A 49 13.17 -16.85 25.28
C ASP A 49 12.71 -16.34 23.91
N ASN A 50 11.84 -17.05 23.19
CA ASN A 50 11.42 -16.65 21.85
C ASN A 50 9.92 -16.80 21.61
N ILE A 51 9.38 -15.91 20.78
CA ILE A 51 7.97 -15.93 20.40
C ILE A 51 7.81 -16.88 19.20
N LEU A 52 7.54 -18.17 19.47
CA LEU A 52 7.44 -19.21 18.43
C LEU A 52 6.43 -18.85 17.32
N TRP A 53 5.27 -18.34 17.72
CA TRP A 53 4.20 -17.95 16.79
C TRP A 53 4.47 -16.67 15.99
N ALA A 54 5.53 -15.91 16.32
CA ALA A 54 5.82 -14.66 15.61
C ALA A 54 6.13 -14.92 14.13
N LEU A 55 6.88 -15.99 13.81
CA LEU A 55 7.22 -16.32 12.44
C LEU A 55 5.97 -16.62 11.62
N GLU A 56 5.13 -17.55 12.09
CA GLU A 56 3.90 -17.94 11.39
C GLU A 56 2.96 -16.74 11.23
N LEU A 57 2.78 -15.91 12.27
CA LEU A 57 1.92 -14.74 12.18
C LEU A 57 2.44 -13.70 11.17
N THR A 58 3.76 -13.45 11.13
CA THR A 58 4.32 -12.53 10.13
C THR A 58 4.12 -13.01 8.70
N VAL A 59 4.17 -14.32 8.44
CA VAL A 59 3.90 -14.88 7.11
C VAL A 59 2.45 -14.65 6.69
N PHE A 60 1.49 -14.83 7.61
CA PHE A 60 0.09 -14.53 7.31
C PHE A 60 -0.15 -13.03 7.10
N MET A 61 0.41 -12.18 7.95
CA MET A 61 0.33 -10.71 7.78
C MET A 61 0.93 -10.26 6.45
N PHE A 62 2.05 -10.87 6.04
CA PHE A 62 2.67 -10.63 4.74
C PHE A 62 1.73 -11.02 3.60
N ALA A 63 1.09 -12.19 3.67
CA ALA A 63 0.12 -12.62 2.66
C ALA A 63 -1.06 -11.63 2.55
N TRP A 64 -1.61 -11.19 3.69
CA TRP A 64 -2.65 -10.14 3.72
C TRP A 64 -2.18 -8.84 3.08
N MET A 65 -1.00 -8.35 3.47
CA MET A 65 -0.41 -7.12 2.93
C MET A 65 -0.19 -7.21 1.42
N VAL A 66 0.37 -8.31 0.92
CA VAL A 66 0.64 -8.50 -0.51
C VAL A 66 -0.65 -8.55 -1.32
N LEU A 67 -1.68 -9.23 -0.82
CA LEU A 67 -2.96 -9.34 -1.51
C LEU A 67 -3.71 -8.00 -1.58
N VAL A 68 -3.72 -7.24 -0.48
CA VAL A 68 -4.25 -5.87 -0.46
C VAL A 68 -3.39 -4.95 -1.34
N GLY A 69 -2.06 -5.07 -1.26
CA GLY A 69 -1.11 -4.31 -2.06
C GLY A 69 -1.24 -4.56 -3.57
N ALA A 70 -1.57 -5.78 -3.99
CA ALA A 70 -1.83 -6.11 -5.38
C ALA A 70 -3.06 -5.34 -5.92
N SER A 71 -4.14 -5.25 -5.14
CA SER A 71 -5.32 -4.43 -5.48
C SER A 71 -4.97 -2.95 -5.60
N TYR A 72 -4.22 -2.41 -4.63
CA TYR A 72 -3.78 -1.02 -4.64
C TYR A 72 -2.87 -0.70 -5.86
N GLY A 73 -1.95 -1.62 -6.19
CA GLY A 73 -1.04 -1.48 -7.33
C GLY A 73 -1.75 -1.40 -8.69
N VAL A 74 -2.85 -2.13 -8.87
CA VAL A 74 -3.68 -2.04 -10.10
C VAL A 74 -4.20 -0.62 -10.32
N LYS A 75 -4.56 0.09 -9.24
CA LYS A 75 -5.00 1.48 -9.34
C LYS A 75 -3.86 2.43 -9.73
N LYS A 76 -2.66 2.22 -9.20
CA LYS A 76 -1.46 3.01 -9.53
C LYS A 76 -0.80 2.61 -10.85
N HIS A 77 -1.56 1.99 -11.75
CA HIS A 77 -1.17 1.71 -13.13
C HIS A 77 0.08 0.81 -13.24
N PHE A 78 0.23 -0.19 -12.35
CA PHE A 78 1.32 -1.17 -12.42
C PHE A 78 1.32 -2.04 -13.69
N HIS A 79 0.27 -1.99 -14.52
CA HIS A 79 0.20 -2.70 -15.82
C HIS A 79 0.96 -1.96 -16.94
N ILE A 80 2.07 -1.32 -16.61
CA ILE A 80 2.95 -0.55 -17.51
C ILE A 80 3.24 -1.31 -18.82
N GLY A 81 3.40 -2.63 -18.78
CA GLY A 81 3.64 -3.46 -19.97
C GLY A 81 2.47 -3.47 -20.97
N VAL A 82 1.24 -3.64 -20.49
CA VAL A 82 0.03 -3.53 -21.34
C VAL A 82 -0.12 -2.09 -21.84
N ASP A 83 0.26 -1.14 -21.00
CA ASP A 83 0.11 0.27 -21.30
C ASP A 83 1.01 0.74 -22.44
N VAL A 84 2.25 0.27 -22.47
CA VAL A 84 3.21 0.52 -23.55
C VAL A 84 2.70 -0.03 -24.88
N VAL A 85 2.16 -1.26 -24.88
CA VAL A 85 1.62 -1.90 -26.10
C VAL A 85 0.44 -1.12 -26.67
N ILE A 86 -0.49 -0.69 -25.81
CA ILE A 86 -1.62 0.15 -26.20
C ILE A 86 -1.15 1.53 -26.68
N ASN A 87 -0.08 2.05 -26.09
CA ASN A 87 0.46 3.36 -26.44
C ASN A 87 1.16 3.38 -27.81
N LEU A 88 1.78 2.27 -28.22
CA LEU A 88 2.40 2.08 -29.54
C LEU A 88 1.38 1.86 -30.66
N ALA A 89 0.12 1.55 -30.35
CA ALA A 89 -0.92 1.27 -31.34
C ALA A 89 -1.48 2.56 -31.99
N PRO A 90 -1.94 2.48 -33.26
CA PRO A 90 -2.62 3.60 -33.94
C PRO A 90 -3.87 4.06 -33.17
N GLU A 91 -4.15 5.37 -33.17
CA GLU A 91 -5.23 6.00 -32.37
C GLU A 91 -6.59 5.31 -32.51
N LYS A 92 -6.92 4.81 -33.71
CA LYS A 92 -8.19 4.13 -34.00
C LYS A 92 -8.30 2.73 -33.37
N LEU A 93 -7.18 2.05 -33.14
CA LEU A 93 -7.16 0.69 -32.57
C LEU A 93 -6.86 0.70 -31.06
N ARG A 94 -6.34 1.80 -30.51
CA ARG A 94 -5.99 1.93 -29.09
C ARG A 94 -7.15 1.55 -28.16
N LYS A 95 -8.35 2.02 -28.46
CA LYS A 95 -9.55 1.72 -27.66
C LYS A 95 -9.94 0.24 -27.69
N VAL A 96 -9.77 -0.41 -28.84
CA VAL A 96 -10.04 -1.86 -28.98
C VAL A 96 -9.01 -2.66 -28.18
N TYR A 97 -7.73 -2.32 -28.29
CA TYR A 97 -6.68 -2.98 -27.51
C TYR A 97 -6.86 -2.79 -26.00
N ALA A 98 -7.21 -1.58 -25.56
CA ALA A 98 -7.52 -1.31 -24.15
C ALA A 98 -8.71 -2.13 -23.65
N LEU A 99 -9.79 -2.21 -24.43
CA LEU A 99 -10.97 -2.97 -24.06
C LEU A 99 -10.69 -4.48 -24.00
N VAL A 100 -9.94 -5.02 -24.96
CA VAL A 100 -9.52 -6.43 -24.96
C VAL A 100 -8.64 -6.72 -23.75
N ALA A 101 -7.62 -5.90 -23.50
CA ALA A 101 -6.70 -6.10 -22.39
C ALA A 101 -7.41 -6.08 -21.04
N VAL A 102 -8.27 -5.07 -20.81
CA VAL A 102 -9.04 -4.97 -19.56
C VAL A 102 -10.03 -6.11 -19.41
N THR A 103 -10.66 -6.58 -20.50
CA THR A 103 -11.53 -7.75 -20.46
C THR A 103 -10.76 -9.02 -20.09
N CYS A 104 -9.56 -9.22 -20.64
CA CYS A 104 -8.69 -10.35 -20.26
C CYS A 104 -8.26 -10.27 -18.79
N CYS A 105 -7.87 -9.10 -18.29
CA CYS A 105 -7.51 -8.91 -16.88
C CYS A 105 -8.70 -9.14 -15.95
N LEU A 106 -9.90 -8.68 -16.33
CA LEU A 106 -11.12 -8.92 -15.57
C LEU A 106 -11.49 -10.41 -15.55
N ALA A 107 -11.41 -11.09 -16.69
CA ALA A 107 -11.66 -12.53 -16.77
C ALA A 107 -10.67 -13.31 -15.89
N PHE A 108 -9.38 -12.96 -15.94
CA PHE A 108 -8.35 -13.59 -15.11
C PHE A 108 -8.59 -13.35 -13.61
N SER A 109 -8.93 -12.12 -13.20
CA SER A 109 -9.20 -11.83 -11.79
C SER A 109 -10.46 -12.55 -11.27
N ILE A 110 -11.51 -12.69 -12.08
CA ILE A 110 -12.69 -13.50 -11.75
C ILE A 110 -12.31 -14.98 -11.57
N LEU A 111 -11.47 -15.54 -12.44
CA LEU A 111 -11.00 -16.92 -12.28
C LEU A 111 -10.21 -17.11 -10.98
N LEU A 112 -9.35 -16.15 -10.62
CA LEU A 112 -8.64 -16.17 -9.35
C LEU A 112 -9.58 -16.05 -8.15
N LEU A 113 -10.64 -15.24 -8.24
CA LEU A 113 -11.65 -15.10 -7.19
C LEU A 113 -12.43 -16.40 -6.98
N ILE A 114 -12.82 -17.08 -8.07
CA ILE A 114 -13.48 -18.39 -7.97
C ILE A 114 -12.52 -19.42 -7.37
N GLY A 115 -11.26 -19.43 -7.81
CA GLY A 115 -10.23 -20.32 -7.28
C GLY A 115 -9.96 -20.09 -5.79
N SER A 116 -9.84 -18.82 -5.37
CA SER A 116 -9.59 -18.46 -3.98
C SER A 116 -10.79 -18.78 -3.08
N TRP A 117 -12.01 -18.56 -3.55
CA TRP A 117 -13.23 -18.95 -2.83
C TRP A 117 -13.31 -20.48 -2.67
N ASN A 118 -13.12 -21.24 -3.74
CA ASN A 118 -13.16 -22.71 -3.68
C ASN A 118 -12.06 -23.30 -2.80
N TYR A 119 -10.89 -22.66 -2.75
CA TYR A 119 -9.81 -23.08 -1.86
C TYR A 119 -10.13 -22.80 -0.39
N TRP A 120 -10.66 -21.62 -0.10
CA TRP A 120 -10.95 -21.16 1.27
C TRP A 120 -12.20 -21.81 1.87
N TYR A 121 -13.27 -21.95 1.08
CA TYR A 121 -14.59 -22.38 1.55
C TYR A 121 -14.61 -23.66 2.39
N PRO A 122 -13.86 -24.73 2.04
CA PRO A 122 -13.79 -25.92 2.89
C PRO A 122 -13.25 -25.63 4.29
N PHE A 123 -12.30 -24.70 4.45
CA PHE A 123 -11.77 -24.34 5.78
C PHE A 123 -12.80 -23.63 6.66
N ALA A 124 -13.82 -23.01 6.08
CA ALA A 124 -14.92 -22.42 6.84
C ALA A 124 -16.07 -23.41 7.11
N THR A 125 -15.97 -24.64 6.59
CA THR A 125 -17.02 -25.65 6.65
C THR A 125 -16.41 -27.00 7.03
N ASP A 126 -16.18 -27.91 6.09
CA ASP A 126 -15.76 -29.29 6.32
C ASP A 126 -14.40 -29.45 7.04
N ARG A 127 -13.58 -28.41 6.96
CA ARG A 127 -12.19 -28.34 7.45
C ARG A 127 -11.99 -27.22 8.47
N ALA A 128 -13.06 -26.82 9.17
CA ALA A 128 -13.01 -25.78 10.20
C ALA A 128 -12.09 -26.12 11.37
N TRP A 129 -11.98 -27.41 11.71
CA TRP A 129 -11.07 -27.93 12.73
C TRP A 129 -9.57 -27.79 12.40
N TYR A 130 -9.19 -27.40 11.17
CA TYR A 130 -7.79 -27.19 10.85
C TYR A 130 -7.25 -25.90 11.47
N GLU A 131 -6.27 -26.04 12.34
CA GLU A 131 -5.66 -24.94 13.06
C GLU A 131 -4.25 -24.62 12.56
N THR A 132 -3.76 -23.43 12.88
CA THR A 132 -2.37 -22.99 12.69
C THR A 132 -1.42 -23.79 13.57
N ASP A 133 -0.14 -23.79 13.23
CA ASP A 133 0.81 -24.68 13.90
C ASP A 133 1.26 -24.07 15.25
N ASP A 134 1.51 -22.77 15.29
CA ASP A 134 2.09 -22.09 16.44
C ASP A 134 1.18 -21.03 17.06
N ILE A 135 0.33 -20.34 16.28
CA ILE A 135 -0.44 -19.17 16.74
C ILE A 135 -1.51 -19.57 17.77
N PRO A 136 -1.39 -19.13 19.04
CA PRO A 136 -2.37 -19.47 20.07
C PRO A 136 -3.72 -18.78 19.81
N MET A 137 -4.82 -19.49 20.08
CA MET A 137 -6.16 -18.92 19.96
C MET A 137 -6.44 -17.91 21.09
N PRO A 138 -6.79 -16.64 20.80
CA PRO A 138 -7.20 -15.70 21.83
C PRO A 138 -8.56 -16.07 22.43
N GLU A 139 -8.70 -16.00 23.74
CA GLU A 139 -9.96 -16.33 24.46
C GLU A 139 -11.18 -15.56 23.94
N MET A 140 -10.99 -14.30 23.52
CA MET A 140 -12.08 -13.49 22.93
C MET A 140 -12.68 -14.10 21.67
N LEU A 141 -11.91 -14.89 20.91
CA LEU A 141 -12.36 -15.51 19.67
C LEU A 141 -12.90 -16.93 19.88
N GLN A 142 -12.92 -17.44 21.12
CA GLN A 142 -13.30 -18.82 21.40
C GLN A 142 -14.77 -19.13 21.06
N PHE A 143 -15.64 -18.12 21.00
CA PHE A 143 -17.04 -18.29 20.55
C PHE A 143 -17.16 -18.91 19.15
N LEU A 144 -16.10 -18.83 18.33
CA LEU A 144 -16.06 -19.47 17.01
C LEU A 144 -16.09 -21.00 17.12
N ALA A 145 -15.66 -21.58 18.24
CA ALA A 145 -15.73 -23.02 18.49
C ALA A 145 -17.17 -23.53 18.45
N ASP A 146 -18.10 -22.80 19.08
CA ASP A 146 -19.52 -23.18 19.14
C ASP A 146 -20.18 -23.14 17.75
N TRP A 147 -19.71 -22.24 16.88
CA TRP A 147 -20.30 -22.05 15.57
C TRP A 147 -19.68 -22.93 14.48
N LEU A 148 -18.36 -23.15 14.54
CA LEU A 148 -17.59 -23.74 13.44
C LEU A 148 -16.87 -25.04 13.81
N ASN A 149 -16.71 -25.36 15.10
CA ASN A 149 -15.96 -26.53 15.55
C ASN A 149 -16.79 -27.50 16.38
N GLU A 150 -18.11 -27.54 16.15
CA GLU A 150 -19.04 -28.43 16.89
C GLU A 150 -18.97 -28.27 18.44
N GLY A 151 -18.50 -27.11 18.92
CA GLY A 151 -18.31 -26.83 20.35
C GLY A 151 -16.95 -27.29 20.92
N GLU A 152 -16.08 -27.90 20.11
CA GLU A 152 -14.72 -28.26 20.53
C GLU A 152 -13.82 -27.03 20.56
N ARG A 153 -13.08 -26.86 21.66
CA ARG A 153 -12.21 -25.69 21.83
C ARG A 153 -11.00 -25.77 20.91
N TYR A 154 -10.79 -24.72 20.12
CA TYR A 154 -9.54 -24.51 19.39
C TYR A 154 -8.35 -24.31 20.33
N GLU A 155 -7.24 -25.00 20.06
CA GLU A 155 -5.97 -24.79 20.76
C GLU A 155 -5.17 -23.65 20.11
N LYS A 156 -5.19 -23.63 18.77
CA LYS A 156 -4.50 -22.68 17.90
C LYS A 156 -5.50 -21.94 17.02
N LEU A 157 -5.04 -20.88 16.40
CA LEU A 157 -5.88 -20.05 15.55
C LEU A 157 -6.40 -20.87 14.36
N PRO A 158 -7.72 -20.92 14.09
CA PRO A 158 -8.28 -21.65 12.95
C PRO A 158 -7.74 -21.11 11.61
N ARG A 159 -7.35 -21.99 10.67
CA ARG A 159 -6.72 -21.61 9.39
C ARG A 159 -7.64 -20.80 8.48
N PHE A 160 -8.97 -20.90 8.64
CA PHE A 160 -9.89 -20.12 7.82
C PHE A 160 -9.68 -18.61 8.04
N ILE A 161 -9.29 -18.16 9.23
CA ILE A 161 -9.06 -16.74 9.54
C ILE A 161 -7.92 -16.16 8.69
N PRO A 162 -6.67 -16.68 8.78
CA PRO A 162 -5.58 -16.15 7.96
C PRO A 162 -5.83 -16.38 6.47
N TYR A 163 -6.48 -17.49 6.08
CA TYR A 163 -6.73 -17.79 4.66
C TYR A 163 -7.85 -16.93 4.05
N MET A 164 -8.65 -16.20 4.85
CA MET A 164 -9.61 -15.23 4.32
C MET A 164 -8.95 -14.13 3.47
N ALA A 165 -7.64 -13.92 3.64
CA ALA A 165 -6.86 -13.02 2.80
C ALA A 165 -7.07 -13.32 1.31
N LEU A 166 -7.16 -14.60 0.94
CA LEU A 166 -7.26 -15.06 -0.44
C LEU A 166 -8.56 -14.59 -1.13
N PRO A 167 -9.77 -14.94 -0.64
CA PRO A 167 -11.01 -14.46 -1.25
C PRO A 167 -11.15 -12.94 -1.15
N ILE A 168 -10.77 -12.32 -0.03
CA ILE A 168 -10.89 -10.86 0.14
C ILE A 168 -9.96 -10.12 -0.82
N GLY A 169 -8.69 -10.51 -0.90
CA GLY A 169 -7.71 -9.91 -1.81
C GLY A 169 -8.12 -10.03 -3.27
N MET A 170 -8.56 -11.22 -3.68
CA MET A 170 -9.04 -11.43 -5.07
C MET A 170 -10.35 -10.68 -5.35
N ALA A 171 -11.21 -10.50 -4.36
CA ALA A 171 -12.44 -9.72 -4.51
C ALA A 171 -12.12 -8.22 -4.70
N LEU A 172 -11.21 -7.67 -3.90
CA LEU A 172 -10.72 -6.29 -4.06
C LEU A 172 -10.08 -6.10 -5.43
N LEU A 173 -9.18 -7.00 -5.84
CA LEU A 173 -8.55 -6.99 -7.15
C LEU A 173 -9.58 -7.01 -8.30
N THR A 174 -10.56 -7.90 -8.21
CA THR A 174 -11.65 -8.02 -9.20
C THR A 174 -12.48 -6.74 -9.26
N PHE A 175 -12.81 -6.17 -8.10
CA PHE A 175 -13.52 -4.90 -8.01
C PHE A 175 -12.74 -3.76 -8.69
N ARG A 176 -11.41 -3.70 -8.52
CA ARG A 176 -10.57 -2.71 -9.21
C ARG A 176 -10.57 -2.91 -10.73
N PHE A 177 -10.45 -4.14 -11.22
CA PHE A 177 -10.55 -4.40 -12.66
C PHE A 177 -11.92 -4.07 -13.22
N ALA A 178 -13.00 -4.30 -12.47
CA ALA A 178 -14.35 -3.90 -12.87
C ALA A 178 -14.48 -2.37 -12.95
N GLN A 179 -13.88 -1.63 -12.02
CA GLN A 179 -13.82 -0.16 -12.08
C GLN A 179 -13.08 0.33 -13.33
N ILE A 180 -11.93 -0.26 -13.65
CA ILE A 180 -11.16 0.08 -14.86
C ILE A 180 -11.96 -0.26 -16.12
N ALA A 181 -12.57 -1.44 -16.17
CA ALA A 181 -13.43 -1.87 -17.29
C ALA A 181 -14.56 -0.88 -17.54
N TYR A 182 -15.23 -0.43 -16.47
CA TYR A 182 -16.29 0.56 -16.56
C TYR A 182 -15.77 1.92 -17.07
N GLN A 183 -14.60 2.37 -16.60
CA GLN A 183 -14.02 3.65 -17.02
C GLN A 183 -13.58 3.64 -18.50
N VAL A 184 -13.02 2.51 -18.96
CA VAL A 184 -12.65 2.31 -20.38
C VAL A 184 -13.91 2.21 -21.26
N ALA A 185 -14.93 1.47 -20.82
CA ALA A 185 -16.18 1.32 -21.56
C ALA A 185 -16.95 2.65 -21.70
N THR A 186 -16.95 3.48 -20.66
CA THR A 186 -17.61 4.80 -20.67
C THR A 186 -16.80 5.88 -21.40
N GLY A 187 -15.60 5.57 -21.90
CA GLY A 187 -14.75 6.53 -22.61
C GLY A 187 -14.21 7.66 -21.74
N LYS A 188 -14.29 7.53 -20.40
CA LYS A 188 -13.70 8.49 -19.46
C LYS A 188 -12.17 8.40 -19.45
N ILE A 189 -11.62 7.28 -19.92
CA ILE A 189 -10.19 7.02 -20.07
C ILE A 189 -9.94 6.56 -21.51
N ASP A 190 -9.57 7.50 -22.40
CA ASP A 190 -9.01 7.20 -23.75
C ASP A 190 -7.46 7.21 -23.74
N ARG A 191 -6.87 7.53 -22.58
CA ARG A 191 -5.44 7.53 -22.30
C ARG A 191 -5.26 6.82 -20.96
N MET A 192 -4.56 5.67 -20.90
CA MET A 192 -3.89 5.40 -19.62
C MET A 192 -3.00 6.60 -19.34
N ILE A 193 -3.13 7.07 -18.13
CA ILE A 193 -2.65 8.32 -17.61
C ILE A 193 -1.14 8.16 -17.43
N ALA A 194 -0.38 8.40 -18.49
CA ALA A 194 1.07 8.56 -18.42
C ALA A 194 1.49 10.04 -18.38
N GLY A 195 0.52 10.97 -18.46
CA GLY A 195 0.81 12.39 -18.63
C GLY A 195 0.22 13.33 -17.59
N HIS A 196 -0.50 12.86 -16.57
CA HIS A 196 -1.01 13.74 -15.51
C HIS A 196 -0.43 13.37 -14.14
N GLU A 197 -0.42 12.09 -13.74
CA GLU A 197 0.32 11.68 -12.52
C GLU A 197 1.83 11.86 -12.69
N ALA A 198 2.40 11.53 -13.86
CA ALA A 198 3.82 11.77 -14.11
C ALA A 198 4.17 13.26 -14.20
N GLU A 199 3.22 14.13 -14.52
CA GLU A 199 3.42 15.59 -14.55
C GLU A 199 3.29 16.17 -13.12
N GLU A 200 2.32 15.70 -12.33
CA GLU A 200 2.19 16.01 -10.89
C GLU A 200 3.39 15.53 -10.07
N ASP A 201 3.88 14.32 -10.30
CA ASP A 201 5.07 13.78 -9.62
C ASP A 201 6.34 14.51 -10.06
N LEU A 202 6.45 14.89 -11.34
CA LEU A 202 7.57 15.68 -11.85
C LEU A 202 7.53 17.11 -11.31
N ASP A 203 6.35 17.70 -11.17
CA ASP A 203 6.17 19.04 -10.60
C ASP A 203 6.34 19.03 -9.07
N ALA A 204 5.95 17.96 -8.38
CA ALA A 204 6.26 17.76 -6.96
C ALA A 204 7.75 17.52 -6.71
N LEU A 205 8.43 16.77 -7.59
CA LEU A 205 9.89 16.61 -7.58
C LEU A 205 10.60 17.92 -7.90
N LYS A 206 10.14 18.69 -8.90
CA LYS A 206 10.68 20.02 -9.18
C LYS A 206 10.48 20.96 -8.00
N ALA A 207 9.31 20.97 -7.36
CA ALA A 207 9.07 21.79 -6.18
C ALA A 207 9.98 21.40 -5.00
N GLN A 208 10.26 20.11 -4.81
CA GLN A 208 11.22 19.63 -3.79
C GLN A 208 12.67 19.99 -4.14
N VAL A 209 13.04 19.91 -5.43
CA VAL A 209 14.38 20.30 -5.91
C VAL A 209 14.57 21.81 -5.83
N GLU A 210 13.56 22.61 -6.18
CA GLU A 210 13.55 24.07 -6.04
C GLU A 210 13.66 24.47 -4.56
N ALA A 211 12.84 23.88 -3.69
CA ALA A 211 12.90 24.11 -2.24
C ALA A 211 14.25 23.73 -1.63
N GLY A 212 14.82 22.58 -2.01
CA GLY A 212 16.15 22.17 -1.56
C GLY A 212 17.28 23.05 -2.12
N SER A 213 17.14 23.52 -3.37
CA SER A 213 18.12 24.43 -3.98
C SER A 213 18.10 25.83 -3.39
N ASP A 214 16.93 26.31 -2.95
CA ASP A 214 16.78 27.59 -2.25
C ASP A 214 17.33 27.52 -0.82
N GLU A 215 17.16 26.41 -0.10
CA GLU A 215 17.78 26.20 1.21
C GLU A 215 19.32 26.15 1.11
N ASP A 216 19.86 25.41 0.14
CA ASP A 216 21.31 25.35 -0.11
C ASP A 216 21.86 26.71 -0.57
N ALA A 217 21.16 27.43 -1.47
CA ALA A 217 21.58 28.76 -1.92
C ALA A 217 21.56 29.78 -0.76
N THR A 218 20.55 29.73 0.10
CA THR A 218 20.44 30.60 1.29
C THR A 218 21.55 30.29 2.29
N ALA A 219 21.86 29.01 2.55
CA ALA A 219 22.95 28.60 3.42
C ALA A 219 24.34 29.04 2.88
N ILE A 220 24.55 28.96 1.56
CA ILE A 220 25.78 29.43 0.91
C ILE A 220 25.89 30.96 1.04
N LEU A 221 24.81 31.72 0.82
CA LEU A 221 24.81 33.18 0.94
C LEU A 221 25.05 33.63 2.39
N ASP A 222 24.45 32.96 3.37
CA ASP A 222 24.69 33.23 4.79
C ASP A 222 26.14 32.92 5.19
N SER A 223 26.71 31.82 4.69
CA SER A 223 28.13 31.49 4.92
C SER A 223 29.09 32.53 4.30
N GLN A 224 28.76 33.08 3.12
CA GLN A 224 29.56 34.12 2.48
C GLN A 224 29.42 35.47 3.17
N ASN A 225 28.23 35.80 3.66
CA ASN A 225 28.00 37.03 4.43
C ASN A 225 28.63 36.96 5.84
N SER A 226 28.66 35.81 6.49
CA SER A 226 29.37 35.64 7.78
C SER A 226 30.88 35.80 7.62
N VAL A 227 31.46 35.30 6.53
CA VAL A 227 32.90 35.47 6.23
C VAL A 227 33.24 36.94 5.92
N LYS A 228 32.37 37.65 5.20
CA LYS A 228 32.57 39.08 4.89
C LYS A 228 32.36 40.02 6.09
N ALA A 229 31.56 39.60 7.07
CA ALA A 229 31.37 40.32 8.33
C ALA A 229 32.56 40.18 9.29
N GLU A 230 33.31 39.07 9.25
CA GLU A 230 34.57 38.94 10.00
C GLU A 230 35.69 39.80 9.42
N ASP A 231 35.79 39.90 8.09
CA ASP A 231 36.87 40.61 7.40
C ASP A 231 36.73 42.15 7.42
N SER A 232 35.59 42.66 7.89
CA SER A 232 35.27 44.11 7.94
C SER A 232 35.42 44.74 9.32
N LYS A 233 35.92 44.01 10.34
CA LYS A 233 36.30 44.63 11.62
C LYS A 233 37.59 45.45 11.44
N PRO A 234 37.57 46.78 11.66
CA PRO A 234 38.80 47.56 11.64
C PRO A 234 39.70 47.13 12.80
N SER A 235 40.90 46.65 12.49
CA SER A 235 41.98 46.43 13.45
C SER A 235 42.39 47.77 14.04
N ASN A 236 41.76 48.16 15.15
CA ASN A 236 42.15 49.35 15.90
C ASN A 236 42.07 49.05 17.40
N GLN A 237 43.20 48.59 17.98
CA GLN A 237 43.66 48.92 19.34
C GLN A 237 44.81 48.01 19.78
N GLN A 238 46.03 48.56 19.81
CA GLN A 238 47.03 48.42 20.88
C GLN A 238 48.24 49.26 20.46
N SER A 239 48.77 50.23 21.20
CA SER A 239 48.76 50.44 22.64
C SER A 239 49.11 51.90 22.94
N LYS A 240 48.43 52.51 23.92
CA LYS A 240 48.85 53.77 24.56
C LYS A 240 48.56 53.65 26.05
N SER A 241 49.61 53.39 26.83
CA SER A 241 49.81 53.76 28.25
C SER A 241 51.19 53.16 28.62
N LYS A 242 52.14 53.85 29.23
CA LYS A 242 52.03 54.80 30.34
C LYS A 242 53.22 55.78 30.32
N ASP A 243 52.92 57.04 30.59
CA ASP A 243 53.79 57.90 31.40
C ASP A 243 53.47 57.61 32.88
N ASP A 244 54.47 57.88 33.74
CA ASP A 244 54.61 57.63 35.19
C ASP A 244 55.31 56.32 35.61
#